data_AF-A0A1P8WLP8-F1
#
_entry.id   AF-A0A1P8WLP8-F1
#
_cell.length_a   1.000
_cell.length_b   1.000
_cell.length_c   1.000
_cell.angle_alpha   90.00
_cell.angle_beta   90.00
_cell.angle_gamma   90.00
#
_symmetry.space_group_name_H-M   'P 1'
#
loop_
_entity.id
_entity.type
_entity.pdbx_description
1 polymer ?
#
loop_
_entity_poly.entity_id
_entity_poly.type
_entity_poly.pdbx_seq_one_letter_code
_entity_poly.pdbx_strand_id
1 'polypeptide(L)'
;MSNRPIRRFVAPLLALSVTAGTLTAVAQTKKSSSSKSKTVAAKKDSSPYHRLPAYYGQLKLKPEQREEVYKIKDEYGPKIDKLEKELEELKEAQDEEIKDVLTRTQVTALNKLVAAASAKSKSSGKSTSSSRKK
;
A
#
# COMPACT_ATOMS: atom_id res chain seq x y z
N MET A 1 31.78 27.90 -27.14
CA MET A 1 31.09 28.74 -26.13
C MET A 1 29.66 28.25 -25.97
N SER A 2 29.37 27.60 -24.84
CA SER A 2 28.02 27.44 -24.26
C SER A 2 28.16 26.61 -22.98
N ASN A 3 28.41 27.33 -21.90
CA ASN A 3 28.50 26.81 -20.54
C ASN A 3 27.09 26.43 -20.05
N ARG A 4 26.90 25.22 -19.53
CA ARG A 4 25.69 24.88 -18.77
C ARG A 4 26.05 24.71 -17.30
N PRO A 5 25.38 25.43 -16.38
CA PRO A 5 25.74 25.43 -14.97
C PRO A 5 25.26 24.16 -14.26
N ILE A 6 26.20 23.54 -13.54
CA ILE A 6 26.00 22.50 -12.55
C ILE A 6 25.17 23.11 -11.40
N ARG A 7 23.90 22.72 -11.25
CA ARG A 7 23.12 23.02 -10.04
C ARG A 7 23.19 21.83 -9.09
N ARG A 8 24.24 21.82 -8.27
CA ARG A 8 24.32 21.04 -7.03
C ARG A 8 23.41 21.71 -6.00
N PHE A 9 22.25 21.15 -5.72
CA PHE A 9 21.50 21.52 -4.52
C PHE A 9 21.98 20.65 -3.36
N VAL A 10 22.96 21.19 -2.63
CA VAL A 10 23.34 20.73 -1.29
C VAL A 10 22.33 21.37 -0.33
N ALA A 11 21.46 20.55 0.26
CA ALA A 11 20.80 20.90 1.51
C ALA A 11 21.85 20.95 2.63
N PRO A 12 21.74 21.91 3.57
CA PRO A 12 21.86 21.45 4.94
C PRO A 12 20.96 22.18 5.95
N LEU A 13 20.65 21.43 7.01
CA LEU A 13 20.47 21.87 8.39
C LEU A 13 19.20 22.66 8.71
N LEU A 14 18.12 21.93 9.00
CA LEU A 14 17.07 22.40 9.91
C LEU A 14 17.40 21.88 11.31
N ALA A 15 17.88 22.81 12.13
CA ALA A 15 18.37 22.56 13.49
C ALA A 15 17.23 22.13 14.43
N LEU A 16 17.51 21.05 15.17
CA LEU A 16 16.80 20.63 16.37
C LEU A 16 16.97 21.72 17.45
N SER A 17 15.87 22.32 17.92
CA SER A 17 15.84 23.03 19.21
C SER A 17 14.84 22.33 20.13
N VAL A 18 15.40 21.57 21.07
CA VAL A 18 14.73 20.98 22.23
C VAL A 18 15.01 21.89 23.43
N THR A 19 13.96 22.44 24.06
CA THR A 19 13.86 22.89 25.47
C THR A 19 12.51 23.61 25.61
N ALA A 20 11.74 23.62 26.70
CA ALA A 20 11.57 22.82 27.91
C ALA A 20 10.37 23.48 28.62
N GLY A 21 9.43 22.69 29.17
CA GLY A 21 8.57 23.04 30.31
C GLY A 21 7.48 24.11 30.16
N THR A 22 6.23 23.70 30.35
CA THR A 22 5.36 24.24 31.43
C THR A 22 4.14 23.33 31.60
N LEU A 23 3.95 22.89 32.84
CA LEU A 23 2.77 22.18 33.33
C LEU A 23 1.60 23.17 33.45
N THR A 24 0.44 22.84 32.89
CA THR A 24 -0.84 23.36 33.39
C THR A 24 -1.92 22.30 33.26
N ALA A 25 -2.43 21.91 34.41
CA ALA A 25 -3.56 21.02 34.60
C ALA A 25 -4.84 21.63 34.02
N VAL A 26 -5.59 20.83 33.25
CA VAL A 26 -7.03 21.02 33.09
C VAL A 26 -7.70 19.69 33.38
N ALA A 27 -8.26 19.61 34.58
CA ALA A 27 -9.29 18.65 34.93
C ALA A 27 -10.56 19.00 34.13
N GLN A 28 -10.98 18.10 33.23
CA GLN A 28 -12.35 18.08 32.72
C GLN A 28 -12.94 16.69 32.89
N THR A 29 -13.65 16.56 34.00
CA THR A 29 -14.67 15.53 34.24
C THR A 29 -15.77 15.63 33.19
N LYS A 30 -15.66 14.86 32.09
CA LYS A 30 -16.81 14.61 31.19
C LYS A 30 -17.50 13.31 31.55
N LYS A 31 -18.41 13.48 32.52
CA LYS A 31 -19.76 12.92 32.56
C LYS A 31 -20.10 11.95 31.42
N SER A 32 -20.16 10.67 31.79
CA SER A 32 -21.11 9.67 31.32
C SER A 32 -22.28 10.27 30.53
N SER A 33 -22.24 10.13 29.21
CA SER A 33 -23.41 10.18 28.36
C SER A 33 -23.59 8.80 27.73
N SER A 34 -24.50 8.03 28.33
CA SER A 34 -25.13 6.87 27.72
C SER A 34 -25.75 7.31 26.39
N SER A 35 -25.06 7.08 25.27
CA SER A 35 -25.66 7.19 23.95
C SER A 35 -26.48 5.93 23.68
N LYS A 36 -27.75 6.08 24.05
CA LYS A 36 -28.92 5.34 23.60
C LYS A 36 -28.73 4.85 22.16
N SER A 37 -28.78 3.53 22.03
CA SER A 37 -28.89 2.76 20.79
C SER A 37 -29.76 3.47 19.76
N LYS A 38 -29.14 3.88 18.64
CA LYS A 38 -29.83 4.15 17.38
C LYS A 38 -29.52 3.00 16.44
N THR A 39 -30.36 1.97 16.50
CA THR A 39 -30.46 0.93 15.48
C THR A 39 -31.04 1.55 14.22
N VAL A 40 -30.21 2.24 13.43
CA VAL A 40 -30.49 2.49 12.03
C VAL A 40 -29.77 1.38 11.29
N ALA A 41 -30.54 0.40 10.80
CA ALA A 41 -30.05 -0.62 9.88
C ALA A 41 -29.74 0.06 8.53
N ALA A 42 -28.69 0.88 8.52
CA ALA A 42 -28.00 1.23 7.30
C ALA A 42 -27.44 -0.07 6.75
N LYS A 43 -27.76 -0.38 5.48
CA LYS A 43 -27.04 -1.41 4.74
C LYS A 43 -25.57 -1.03 4.80
N LYS A 44 -24.83 -1.64 5.72
CA LYS A 44 -23.39 -1.40 5.86
C LYS A 44 -22.79 -1.88 4.55
N ASP A 45 -22.33 -0.93 3.74
CA ASP A 45 -21.39 -1.25 2.67
C ASP A 45 -20.27 -2.05 3.34
N SER A 46 -20.20 -3.33 2.99
CA SER A 46 -19.24 -4.23 3.61
C SER A 46 -17.86 -3.74 3.22
N SER A 47 -17.07 -3.32 4.21
CA SER A 47 -15.67 -2.95 4.00
C SER A 47 -14.97 -4.06 3.19
N PRO A 48 -14.14 -3.72 2.18
CA PRO A 48 -13.37 -4.71 1.43
C PRO A 48 -12.45 -5.53 2.34
N TYR A 49 -12.12 -5.01 3.53
CA TYR A 49 -11.27 -5.67 4.51
C TYR A 49 -12.00 -6.66 5.43
N HIS A 50 -13.33 -6.77 5.32
CA HIS A 50 -14.20 -7.62 6.15
C HIS A 50 -14.17 -9.11 5.75
N ARG A 51 -12.96 -9.63 5.52
CA ARG A 51 -12.63 -11.04 5.25
C ARG A 51 -11.60 -11.51 6.26
N LEU A 52 -11.75 -12.72 6.79
CA LEU A 52 -10.71 -13.28 7.65
C LEU A 52 -9.42 -13.49 6.85
N PRO A 53 -8.24 -13.28 7.47
CA PRO A 53 -6.98 -13.66 6.85
C PRO A 53 -6.95 -15.16 6.50
N ALA A 54 -6.09 -15.53 5.55
CA ALA A 54 -5.95 -16.92 5.12
C ALA A 54 -5.69 -17.84 6.32
N TYR A 55 -6.32 -19.01 6.35
CA TYR A 55 -6.23 -20.03 7.41
C TYR A 55 -6.85 -19.65 8.78
N TYR A 56 -7.11 -18.37 9.08
CA TYR A 56 -7.71 -17.97 10.36
C TYR A 56 -9.14 -18.51 10.56
N GLY A 57 -9.84 -18.84 9.47
CA GLY A 57 -11.14 -19.52 9.53
C GLY A 57 -11.08 -20.92 10.16
N GLN A 58 -9.90 -21.57 10.17
CA GLN A 58 -9.71 -22.91 10.72
C GLN A 58 -9.48 -22.91 12.24
N LEU A 59 -9.19 -21.75 12.83
CA LEU A 59 -8.83 -21.60 14.24
C LEU A 59 -10.03 -21.56 15.21
N LYS A 60 -11.26 -21.77 14.72
CA LYS A 60 -12.51 -21.73 15.51
C LYS A 60 -12.59 -20.48 16.40
N LEU A 61 -12.29 -19.31 15.83
CA LEU A 61 -12.31 -18.03 16.54
C LEU A 61 -13.70 -17.72 17.11
N LYS A 62 -13.73 -17.16 18.32
CA LYS A 62 -14.96 -16.62 18.92
C LYS A 62 -15.47 -15.43 18.09
N PRO A 63 -16.79 -15.12 18.13
CA PRO A 63 -17.35 -13.97 17.43
C PRO A 63 -16.63 -12.65 17.75
N GLU A 64 -16.32 -12.41 19.02
CA GLU A 64 -15.60 -11.22 19.49
C GLU A 64 -14.21 -11.10 18.86
N GLN A 65 -13.44 -12.20 18.82
CA GLN A 65 -12.12 -12.22 18.21
C GLN A 65 -12.18 -11.93 16.71
N ARG A 66 -13.22 -12.41 16.02
CA ARG A 66 -13.42 -12.09 14.59
C ARG A 66 -13.71 -10.61 14.37
N GLU A 67 -14.53 -10.01 15.23
CA GLU A 67 -14.81 -8.58 15.17
C GLU A 67 -13.56 -7.72 15.42
N GLU A 68 -12.70 -8.13 16.36
CA GLU A 68 -11.40 -7.49 16.58
C GLU A 68 -10.50 -7.61 15.37
N VAL A 69 -10.40 -8.80 14.77
CA VAL A 69 -9.64 -8.99 13.52
C VAL A 69 -10.15 -8.07 12.42
N TYR A 70 -11.47 -7.93 12.27
CA TYR A 70 -12.05 -7.04 11.28
C TYR A 70 -11.74 -5.56 11.56
N LYS A 71 -11.82 -5.10 12.81
CA LYS A 71 -11.44 -3.74 13.19
C LYS A 71 -9.97 -3.45 12.86
N ILE A 72 -9.07 -4.39 13.17
CA ILE A 72 -7.65 -4.27 12.84
C ILE A 72 -7.49 -4.15 11.31
N LYS A 73 -8.16 -5.01 10.54
CA LYS A 73 -8.07 -4.97 9.08
C LYS A 73 -8.66 -3.69 8.49
N ASP A 74 -9.74 -3.15 9.04
CA ASP A 74 -10.31 -1.88 8.61
C ASP A 74 -9.38 -0.70 8.92
N GLU A 75 -8.62 -0.78 10.01
CA GLU A 75 -7.66 0.27 10.37
C GLU A 75 -6.40 0.24 9.49
N TYR A 76 -5.85 -0.95 9.25
CA TYR A 76 -4.58 -1.10 8.55
C TYR A 76 -4.73 -1.24 7.04
N GLY A 77 -5.86 -1.75 6.55
CA GLY A 77 -6.12 -1.94 5.13
C GLY A 77 -5.86 -0.68 4.28
N PRO A 78 -6.48 0.47 4.60
CA PRO A 78 -6.24 1.71 3.84
C PRO A 78 -4.79 2.20 3.91
N LYS A 79 -4.10 1.96 5.03
CA LYS A 79 -2.68 2.34 5.20
C LYS A 79 -1.79 1.47 4.32
N ILE A 80 -2.06 0.17 4.26
CA ILE A 80 -1.36 -0.78 3.39
C ILE A 80 -1.60 -0.42 1.93
N ASP A 81 -2.85 -0.22 1.51
CA ASP A 81 -3.18 0.13 0.13
C ASP A 81 -2.49 1.43 -0.33
N LYS A 82 -2.33 2.41 0.57
CA LYS A 82 -1.58 3.63 0.29
C LYS A 82 -0.10 3.35 0.07
N LEU A 83 0.51 2.57 0.96
CA LEU A 83 1.93 2.20 0.85
C LEU A 83 2.21 1.35 -0.39
N GLU A 84 1.30 0.44 -0.75
CA GLU A 84 1.42 -0.37 -1.97
C GLU A 84 1.41 0.50 -3.23
N LYS A 85 0.56 1.54 -3.28
CA LYS A 85 0.55 2.52 -4.37
C LYS A 85 1.83 3.34 -4.43
N GLU A 86 2.29 3.87 -3.30
CA GLU A 86 3.56 4.61 -3.22
C GLU A 86 4.74 3.73 -3.68
N LEU A 87 4.72 2.44 -3.33
CA LEU A 87 5.73 1.47 -3.74
C LEU A 87 5.66 1.19 -5.24
N GLU A 88 4.46 1.06 -5.82
CA GLU A 88 4.27 0.90 -7.27
C GLU A 88 4.79 2.13 -8.04
N GLU A 89 4.44 3.34 -7.61
CA GLU A 89 4.93 4.59 -8.19
C GLU A 89 6.47 4.69 -8.13
N LEU A 90 7.08 4.31 -7.00
CA LEU A 90 8.54 4.31 -6.85
C LEU A 90 9.21 3.26 -7.74
N LYS A 91 8.60 2.10 -7.94
CA LYS A 91 9.11 1.07 -8.86
C LYS A 91 9.05 1.54 -10.30
N GLU A 92 7.96 2.17 -10.71
CA GLU A 92 7.83 2.72 -12.06
C GLU A 92 8.88 3.82 -12.30
N ALA A 93 9.04 4.75 -11.35
CA ALA A 93 10.06 5.79 -11.43
C ALA A 93 11.48 5.21 -11.49
N GLN A 94 11.79 4.21 -10.64
CA GLN A 94 13.07 3.49 -10.70
C GLN A 94 13.31 2.85 -12.07
N ASP A 95 12.31 2.18 -12.64
CA ASP A 95 12.42 1.53 -13.94
C ASP A 95 12.64 2.53 -15.08
N GLU A 96 12.02 3.71 -15.01
CA GLU A 96 12.25 4.81 -15.95
C GLU A 96 13.67 5.36 -15.84
N GLU A 97 14.13 5.67 -14.61
CA GLU A 97 15.49 6.15 -14.38
C GLU A 97 16.55 5.14 -14.85
N ILE A 98 16.30 3.84 -14.66
CA ILE A 98 17.20 2.79 -15.17
C ILE A 98 17.22 2.79 -16.70
N LYS A 99 16.07 2.96 -17.36
CA LYS A 99 16.00 3.01 -18.84
C LYS A 99 16.71 4.23 -19.40
N ASP A 100 16.68 5.36 -18.70
CA ASP A 100 17.33 6.60 -19.13
C ASP A 100 18.87 6.49 -19.19
N VAL A 101 19.46 5.57 -18.42
CA VAL A 101 20.90 5.28 -18.47
C VAL A 101 21.26 4.41 -19.69
N LEU A 102 20.28 3.75 -20.33
CA LEU A 102 20.52 2.87 -21.46
C LEU A 102 20.68 3.65 -22.78
N THR A 103 21.52 3.13 -23.65
CA THR A 103 21.60 3.60 -25.03
C THR A 103 20.34 3.19 -25.82
N ARG A 104 20.03 3.93 -26.89
CA ARG A 104 18.87 3.64 -27.77
C ARG A 104 18.85 2.20 -28.31
N THR A 105 20.01 1.65 -28.62
CA THR A 105 20.15 0.25 -29.08
C THR A 105 19.83 -0.74 -27.97
N GLN A 106 20.28 -0.48 -26.73
CA GLN A 106 19.97 -1.28 -25.55
C GLN A 106 18.48 -1.22 -25.18
N VAL A 107 17.84 -0.05 -25.24
CA VAL A 107 16.39 0.08 -25.02
C VAL A 107 15.61 -0.73 -26.06
N THR A 108 16.03 -0.68 -27.33
CA THR A 108 15.38 -1.47 -28.41
C THR A 108 15.52 -2.97 -28.16
N ALA A 109 16.69 -3.43 -27.70
CA ALA A 109 16.91 -4.82 -27.33
C ALA A 109 16.05 -5.24 -26.12
N LEU A 110 16.00 -4.39 -25.08
CA LEU A 110 15.17 -4.61 -23.89
C LEU A 110 13.69 -4.80 -24.25
N ASN A 111 13.14 -3.92 -25.09
CA ASN A 111 11.74 -3.99 -25.51
C ASN A 111 11.43 -5.29 -26.26
N LYS A 112 12.35 -5.80 -27.09
CA LYS A 112 12.21 -7.09 -27.77
C LYS A 112 12.18 -8.26 -26.77
N LEU A 113 13.05 -8.23 -25.76
CA LEU A 113 13.10 -9.25 -24.72
C LEU A 113 11.81 -9.27 -23.89
N VAL A 114 11.32 -8.09 -23.48
CA VAL A 114 10.05 -7.94 -22.73
C VAL A 114 8.87 -8.47 -23.55
N ALA A 115 8.78 -8.12 -24.84
CA ALA A 115 7.72 -8.60 -25.72
C ALA A 115 7.73 -10.13 -25.85
N ALA A 116 8.91 -10.74 -26.07
CA ALA A 116 9.06 -12.19 -26.19
C ALA A 116 8.68 -12.93 -24.90
N ALA A 117 9.08 -12.41 -23.73
CA ALA A 117 8.69 -12.96 -22.43
C ALA A 117 7.18 -12.92 -22.22
N SER A 118 6.53 -11.81 -22.59
CA SER A 118 5.08 -11.64 -22.48
C SER A 118 4.27 -12.56 -23.40
N ALA A 119 4.85 -13.01 -24.51
CA ALA A 119 4.23 -13.96 -25.44
C ALA A 119 4.34 -15.40 -24.91
N LYS A 120 5.49 -15.75 -24.30
CA LYS A 120 5.73 -17.07 -23.70
C LYS A 120 4.87 -17.34 -22.46
N SER A 121 4.59 -16.33 -21.65
CA SER A 121 3.67 -16.47 -20.52
C SER A 121 2.22 -16.73 -20.98
N LYS A 122 1.77 -16.10 -22.07
CA LYS A 122 0.43 -16.31 -22.62
C LYS A 122 0.23 -17.69 -23.24
N SER A 123 1.25 -18.26 -23.89
CA SER A 123 1.14 -19.60 -24.49
C SER A 123 1.19 -20.73 -23.46
N SER A 124 1.99 -20.59 -22.41
CA SER A 124 2.09 -21.59 -21.33
C SER A 124 0.86 -21.65 -20.41
N GLY A 125 0.15 -20.53 -20.21
CA GLY A 125 -1.13 -20.51 -19.48
C GLY A 125 -2.30 -21.17 -20.22
N LYS A 126 -2.23 -21.28 -21.55
CA LYS A 126 -3.29 -21.90 -22.37
C LYS A 126 -3.20 -23.44 -22.40
N SER A 127 -2.01 -24.02 -22.26
CA SER A 127 -1.79 -25.47 -22.31
C SER A 127 -2.18 -26.23 -21.03
N THR A 128 -2.14 -25.58 -19.86
CA THR A 128 -2.46 -26.23 -18.56
C THR A 128 -3.94 -26.16 -18.17
N SER A 129 -4.74 -25.29 -18.80
CA SER A 129 -6.19 -25.19 -18.55
C SER A 129 -7.02 -26.18 -19.37
N SER A 130 -6.47 -26.74 -20.46
CA SER A 130 -7.19 -27.70 -21.33
C SER A 130 -7.06 -29.16 -20.89
N SER A 131 -6.16 -29.52 -19.98
CA SER A 131 -5.94 -30.91 -19.54
C SER A 131 -6.64 -31.28 -18.22
N ARG A 132 -7.28 -30.33 -17.52
CA ARG A 132 -7.94 -30.53 -16.20
C ARG A 132 -9.45 -30.70 -16.29
N LYS A 133 -9.96 -31.06 -17.46
CA LYS A 133 -11.39 -31.26 -17.74
C LYS A 133 -11.59 -32.65 -18.38
N LYS A 134 -11.35 -33.71 -17.60
CA LYS A 134 -11.78 -35.07 -17.92
C LYS A 134 -11.95 -35.86 -16.64
#